data_AF-A0A4Q6GA72-F1
#
_entry.id   AF-A0A4Q6GA72-F1
#
_cell.length_a   1.000
_cell.length_b   1.000
_cell.length_c   1.000
_cell.angle_alpha   90.00
_cell.angle_beta   90.00
_cell.angle_gamma   90.00
#
_symmetry.space_group_name_H-M   'P 1'
#
loop_
_entity.id
_entity.type
_entity.pdbx_description
1 polymer ?
#
loop_
_entity_poly.entity_id
_entity_poly.type
_entity_poly.pdbx_seq_one_letter_code
_entity_poly.pdbx_strand_id
1 'polypeptide(L)'
;MSFPSFFAVLFAGDPLRSGAPARRLAALAFLLAGLLGCAFAQAAVYTFNGLPVDSCTLQGNLYTCPYPAYLEATDSVVIGSAYTLKVTNNVTVTYNQGLTMAAGAKLIVTGNLNIKGINPANLKVTGGGSIEVGGHFSMGDLRQTLSADISAASMHLGTDAITINGNLNSKGAIAIGSYARINGNVSATVVTTGSPVSISGNVTATQSLSLASGSTVGGDVDTGSLVLESSEALI
;
A
#
# COMPACT_ATOMS: atom_id res chain seq x y z
N MET A 1 -20.54 9.34 -27.53
CA MET A 1 -20.48 10.81 -27.59
C MET A 1 -19.54 11.20 -28.72
N SER A 2 -20.11 11.91 -29.70
CA SER A 2 -19.55 12.67 -30.83
C SER A 2 -18.03 12.64 -31.11
N PHE A 3 -17.66 12.09 -32.28
CA PHE A 3 -16.49 12.50 -33.07
C PHE A 3 -16.90 13.65 -34.00
N PRO A 4 -16.12 14.73 -34.16
CA PRO A 4 -16.28 15.59 -35.31
C PRO A 4 -15.32 15.16 -36.43
N SER A 5 -15.94 14.77 -37.54
CA SER A 5 -15.34 14.74 -38.87
C SER A 5 -15.06 16.18 -39.33
N PHE A 6 -13.88 16.44 -39.91
CA PHE A 6 -13.70 17.59 -40.79
C PHE A 6 -13.28 17.11 -42.18
N PHE A 7 -14.24 17.26 -43.08
CA PHE A 7 -14.13 17.28 -44.53
C PHE A 7 -13.16 18.41 -44.96
N ALA A 8 -12.22 18.10 -45.84
CA ALA A 8 -11.67 19.08 -46.77
C ALA A 8 -11.33 18.37 -48.08
N VAL A 9 -12.31 18.40 -48.98
CA VAL A 9 -12.19 18.10 -50.41
C VAL A 9 -11.44 19.25 -51.08
N LEU A 10 -10.47 18.95 -51.94
CA LEU A 10 -10.14 19.77 -53.11
C LEU A 10 -9.36 18.91 -54.13
N PHE A 11 -10.13 18.30 -55.04
CA PHE A 11 -9.64 17.85 -56.34
C PHE A 11 -9.75 19.01 -57.32
N ALA A 12 -8.68 19.32 -58.05
CA ALA A 12 -8.72 20.13 -59.26
C ALA A 12 -7.69 19.61 -60.29
N GLY A 13 -8.25 19.08 -61.39
CA GLY A 13 -7.77 18.92 -62.78
C GLY A 13 -6.29 18.93 -63.20
N ASP A 14 -5.92 17.82 -63.87
CA ASP A 14 -5.19 17.67 -65.16
C ASP A 14 -3.72 18.13 -65.34
N PRO A 15 -3.01 17.69 -66.41
CA PRO A 15 -2.60 16.32 -66.73
C PRO A 15 -1.06 16.19 -66.83
N LEU A 16 -0.62 14.93 -67.02
CA LEU A 16 0.75 14.43 -67.10
C LEU A 16 1.77 15.32 -67.85
N ARG A 17 2.86 15.70 -67.18
CA ARG A 17 4.13 16.06 -67.82
C ARG A 17 5.32 15.52 -67.03
N SER A 18 6.19 14.80 -67.73
CA SER A 18 7.36 14.09 -67.25
C SER A 18 8.42 15.02 -66.65
N GLY A 19 8.99 14.63 -65.50
CA GLY A 19 10.17 15.29 -64.93
C GLY A 19 10.45 14.93 -63.47
N ALA A 20 11.47 14.09 -63.26
CA ALA A 20 12.31 13.93 -62.05
C ALA A 20 11.65 13.50 -60.71
N PRO A 21 11.94 12.28 -60.19
CA PRO A 21 11.46 11.82 -58.88
C PRO A 21 12.51 12.05 -57.80
N ALA A 22 12.71 13.28 -57.34
CA ALA A 22 13.67 13.51 -56.25
C ALA A 22 13.44 14.84 -55.53
N ARG A 23 12.31 15.01 -54.81
CA ARG A 23 12.20 16.06 -53.77
C ARG A 23 10.92 16.07 -52.92
N ARG A 24 9.98 15.15 -53.10
CA ARG A 24 8.73 15.10 -52.32
C ARG A 24 8.69 14.05 -51.19
N LEU A 25 9.84 13.48 -50.83
CA LEU A 25 9.96 12.50 -49.73
C LEU A 25 10.51 13.09 -48.42
N ALA A 26 10.98 14.34 -48.43
CA ALA A 26 11.59 14.94 -47.24
C ALA A 26 10.56 15.53 -46.24
N ALA A 27 9.38 15.94 -46.70
CA ALA A 27 8.39 16.62 -45.85
C ALA A 27 7.48 15.67 -45.04
N LEU A 28 7.31 14.41 -45.48
CA LEU A 28 6.51 13.41 -44.76
C LEU A 28 7.34 12.69 -43.68
N ALA A 29 8.67 12.66 -43.80
CA ALA A 29 9.56 12.05 -42.83
C ALA A 29 9.72 12.88 -41.54
N PHE A 30 9.53 14.20 -41.60
CA PHE A 30 9.62 15.08 -40.43
C PHE A 30 8.38 15.09 -39.54
N LEU A 31 7.22 14.65 -40.04
CA LEU A 31 5.98 14.60 -39.26
C LEU A 31 5.78 13.25 -38.53
N LEU A 32 6.48 12.18 -38.98
CA LEU A 32 6.49 10.88 -38.30
C LEU A 32 7.57 10.75 -37.22
N ALA A 33 8.59 11.62 -37.23
CA ALA A 33 9.68 11.61 -36.25
C ALA A 33 9.34 12.34 -34.92
N GLY A 34 8.23 13.10 -34.86
CA GLY A 34 7.83 13.87 -33.67
C GLY A 34 7.04 13.09 -32.61
N LEU A 35 6.62 11.84 -32.90
CA LEU A 35 5.72 11.05 -32.05
C LEU A 35 6.42 9.95 -31.24
N LEU A 36 7.76 9.87 -31.28
CA LEU A 36 8.57 8.84 -30.60
C LEU A 36 9.18 9.29 -29.25
N GLY A 37 8.80 10.47 -28.75
CA GLY A 37 9.37 11.06 -27.54
C GLY A 37 8.66 10.74 -26.22
N CYS A 38 7.72 9.80 -26.19
CA CYS A 38 7.15 9.34 -24.92
C CYS A 38 8.10 8.35 -24.26
N ALA A 39 9.02 8.85 -23.43
CA ALA A 39 9.69 7.99 -22.47
C ALA A 39 8.62 7.39 -21.56
N PHE A 40 8.32 6.10 -21.73
CA PHE A 40 7.52 5.36 -20.76
C PHE A 40 8.30 5.39 -19.44
N ALA A 41 7.76 6.06 -18.41
CA ALA A 41 8.30 5.97 -17.07
C ALA A 41 8.22 4.50 -16.64
N GLN A 42 9.36 3.82 -16.61
CA GLN A 42 9.44 2.43 -16.18
C GLN A 42 9.35 2.37 -14.66
N ALA A 43 8.42 1.58 -14.13
CA ALA A 43 8.30 1.32 -12.70
C ALA A 43 9.62 0.76 -12.15
N ALA A 44 10.16 1.39 -11.11
CA ALA A 44 11.32 0.85 -10.40
C ALA A 44 10.88 -0.24 -9.41
N VAL A 45 11.72 -1.27 -9.27
CA VAL A 45 11.52 -2.35 -8.29
C VAL A 45 12.72 -2.37 -7.35
N TYR A 46 12.53 -1.85 -6.14
CA TYR A 46 13.56 -1.83 -5.10
C TYR A 46 13.56 -3.16 -4.35
N THR A 47 14.58 -3.98 -4.60
CA THR A 47 14.68 -5.33 -4.03
C THR A 47 15.77 -5.41 -2.95
N PHE A 48 15.36 -5.79 -1.74
CA PHE A 48 16.22 -5.91 -0.57
C PHE A 48 16.47 -7.38 -0.25
N ASN A 49 17.45 -8.00 -0.90
CA ASN A 49 17.70 -9.46 -0.87
C ASN A 49 19.17 -9.88 -0.76
N GLY A 50 20.04 -8.98 -0.27
CA GLY A 50 21.48 -9.17 -0.11
C GLY A 50 22.33 -8.39 -1.12
N LEU A 51 21.71 -7.84 -2.17
CA LEU A 51 22.38 -6.96 -3.12
C LEU A 51 22.38 -5.51 -2.62
N PRO A 52 23.40 -4.70 -2.99
CA PRO A 52 23.38 -3.27 -2.72
C PRO A 52 22.14 -2.61 -3.36
N VAL A 53 21.53 -1.69 -2.62
CA VAL A 53 20.44 -0.84 -3.10
C VAL A 53 20.89 0.60 -2.94
N ASP A 54 20.73 1.40 -3.99
CA ASP A 54 21.17 2.79 -4.00
C ASP A 54 20.61 3.56 -2.80
N SER A 55 21.45 4.44 -2.22
CA SER A 55 21.18 5.25 -1.02
C SER A 55 20.94 4.49 0.29
N CYS A 56 20.94 3.15 0.28
CA CYS A 56 20.80 2.34 1.48
C CYS A 56 22.14 1.75 1.93
N THR A 57 22.34 1.63 3.24
CA THR A 57 23.46 0.89 3.81
C THR A 57 23.02 -0.52 4.18
N LEU A 58 23.82 -1.54 3.82
CA LEU A 58 23.57 -2.94 4.17
C LEU A 58 24.56 -3.39 5.24
N GLN A 59 24.05 -3.80 6.40
CA GLN A 59 24.84 -4.41 7.47
C GLN A 59 24.21 -5.75 7.85
N GLY A 60 24.86 -6.85 7.45
CA GLY A 60 24.28 -8.19 7.57
C GLY A 60 22.98 -8.29 6.76
N ASN A 61 21.86 -8.53 7.44
CA ASN A 61 20.52 -8.60 6.81
C ASN A 61 19.72 -7.29 6.98
N LEU A 62 20.31 -6.24 7.56
CA LEU A 62 19.65 -4.96 7.80
C LEU A 62 20.03 -3.96 6.71
N TYR A 63 19.03 -3.54 5.94
CA TYR A 63 19.11 -2.35 5.12
C TYR A 63 18.65 -1.14 5.95
N THR A 64 19.50 -0.12 6.06
CA THR A 64 19.11 1.18 6.59
C THR A 64 19.08 2.18 5.46
N CYS A 65 17.88 2.65 5.15
CA CYS A 65 17.65 3.61 4.09
C CYS A 65 17.19 4.94 4.72
N PRO A 66 17.93 6.05 4.48
CA PRO A 66 17.50 7.38 4.90
C PRO A 66 16.21 7.82 4.19
N TYR A 67 15.89 7.20 3.05
CA TYR A 67 14.75 7.50 2.18
C TYR A 67 14.21 6.16 1.59
N PRO A 68 12.88 5.96 1.48
CA PRO A 68 12.13 6.49 0.33
C PRO A 68 10.77 7.09 0.71
N ALA A 69 10.64 8.41 0.73
CA ALA A 69 9.35 9.09 0.98
C ALA A 69 8.49 9.33 -0.28
N TYR A 70 9.02 9.06 -1.47
CA TYR A 70 8.25 9.00 -2.71
C TYR A 70 8.81 7.83 -3.49
N LEU A 71 8.17 6.67 -3.32
CA LEU A 71 8.02 5.78 -4.46
C LEU A 71 7.48 6.67 -5.60
N GLU A 72 8.07 6.59 -6.79
CA GLU A 72 7.46 7.24 -7.94
C GLU A 72 6.09 6.57 -8.23
N ALA A 73 5.33 7.14 -9.16
CA ALA A 73 3.91 6.81 -9.32
C ALA A 73 3.59 5.30 -9.38
N THR A 74 4.52 4.46 -9.86
CA THR A 74 4.31 3.02 -10.07
C THR A 74 5.34 2.12 -9.39
N ASP A 75 6.17 2.66 -8.50
CA ASP A 75 7.29 1.90 -7.95
C ASP A 75 6.85 0.84 -6.94
N SER A 76 7.68 -0.18 -6.76
CA SER A 76 7.43 -1.26 -5.80
C SER A 76 8.65 -1.57 -4.94
N VAL A 77 8.35 -1.94 -3.70
CA VAL A 77 9.34 -2.40 -2.70
C VAL A 77 9.17 -3.89 -2.51
N VAL A 78 10.28 -4.64 -2.57
CA VAL A 78 10.33 -6.08 -2.33
C VAL A 78 11.36 -6.37 -1.24
N ILE A 79 10.90 -6.80 -0.07
CA ILE A 79 11.77 -7.23 1.02
C ILE A 79 11.92 -8.75 0.97
N GLY A 80 13.15 -9.22 0.77
CA GLY A 80 13.51 -10.63 0.71
C GLY A 80 13.33 -11.35 2.05
N SER A 81 13.35 -12.67 1.99
CA SER A 81 13.17 -13.52 3.18
C SER A 81 14.26 -13.25 4.21
N ALA A 82 13.88 -13.12 5.48
CA ALA A 82 14.77 -12.81 6.62
C ALA A 82 15.58 -11.51 6.51
N TYR A 83 15.28 -10.62 5.55
CA TYR A 83 15.86 -9.28 5.48
C TYR A 83 15.02 -8.28 6.26
N THR A 84 15.69 -7.28 6.81
CA THR A 84 15.07 -6.13 7.48
C THR A 84 15.29 -4.89 6.64
N LEU A 85 14.21 -4.21 6.25
CA LEU A 85 14.27 -2.87 5.70
C LEU A 85 13.93 -1.86 6.80
N LYS A 86 14.87 -1.00 7.16
CA LYS A 86 14.67 0.13 8.06
C LYS A 86 14.66 1.43 7.27
N VAL A 87 13.52 2.12 7.27
CA VAL A 87 13.33 3.46 6.73
C VAL A 87 13.30 4.45 7.88
N THR A 88 14.17 5.46 7.86
CA THR A 88 14.33 6.40 8.98
C THR A 88 13.39 7.62 8.92
N ASN A 89 12.29 7.52 8.17
CA ASN A 89 11.35 8.60 7.91
C ASN A 89 9.92 8.05 7.76
N ASN A 90 8.96 8.92 7.45
CA ASN A 90 7.61 8.53 7.07
C ASN A 90 7.61 7.80 5.72
N VAL A 91 6.72 6.82 5.56
CA VAL A 91 6.49 6.08 4.32
C VAL A 91 5.01 6.15 3.97
N THR A 92 4.70 6.48 2.72
CA THR A 92 3.35 6.38 2.16
C THR A 92 3.39 5.54 0.89
N VAL A 93 2.53 4.53 0.80
CA VAL A 93 2.36 3.70 -0.40
C VAL A 93 0.96 3.95 -0.95
N THR A 94 0.91 4.46 -2.18
CA THR A 94 -0.31 4.87 -2.88
C THR A 94 -0.81 3.78 -3.82
N TYR A 95 -1.93 4.04 -4.51
CA TYR A 95 -2.68 3.05 -5.28
C TYR A 95 -1.86 2.28 -6.30
N ASN A 96 -1.03 2.95 -7.08
CA ASN A 96 -0.26 2.34 -8.16
C ASN A 96 1.09 1.77 -7.71
N GLN A 97 1.43 1.91 -6.44
CA GLN A 97 2.69 1.45 -5.86
C GLN A 97 2.52 0.06 -5.24
N GLY A 98 3.65 -0.61 -4.97
CA GLY A 98 3.67 -1.96 -4.44
C GLY A 98 4.50 -2.13 -3.17
N LEU A 99 4.04 -3.01 -2.29
CA LEU A 99 4.79 -3.50 -1.14
C LEU A 99 4.68 -5.02 -1.09
N THR A 100 5.82 -5.67 -1.26
CA THR A 100 5.95 -7.12 -1.13
C THR A 100 6.91 -7.45 0.02
N MET A 101 6.48 -8.34 0.91
CA MET A 101 7.28 -8.87 2.00
C MET A 101 7.28 -10.39 1.92
N ALA A 102 8.45 -10.97 1.72
CA ALA A 102 8.64 -12.41 1.77
C ALA A 102 8.48 -12.93 3.22
N ALA A 103 8.50 -14.26 3.38
CA ALA A 103 8.38 -14.88 4.69
C ALA A 103 9.48 -14.41 5.66
N GLY A 104 9.11 -14.11 6.91
CA GLY A 104 10.04 -13.62 7.92
C GLY A 104 10.72 -12.28 7.62
N ALA A 105 10.29 -11.56 6.57
CA ALA A 105 10.79 -10.21 6.29
C ALA A 105 10.34 -9.24 7.39
N LYS A 106 11.18 -8.25 7.69
CA LYS A 106 10.88 -7.19 8.65
C LYS A 106 10.91 -5.82 7.99
N LEU A 107 9.89 -5.01 8.21
CA LEU A 107 9.86 -3.61 7.84
C LEU A 107 9.88 -2.76 9.12
N ILE A 108 10.83 -1.84 9.23
CA ILE A 108 10.91 -0.86 10.30
C ILE A 108 10.76 0.53 9.68
N VAL A 109 9.81 1.32 10.15
CA VAL A 109 9.59 2.70 9.72
C VAL A 109 9.67 3.55 10.97
N THR A 110 10.67 4.43 11.10
CA THR A 110 10.82 5.23 12.33
C THR A 110 9.78 6.35 12.44
N GLY A 111 9.19 6.76 11.30
CA GLY A 111 8.07 7.68 11.24
C GLY A 111 6.71 6.98 11.17
N ASN A 112 5.78 7.57 10.42
CA ASN A 112 4.47 7.02 10.10
C ASN A 112 4.55 6.09 8.89
N LEU A 113 3.74 5.03 8.87
CA LEU A 113 3.55 4.15 7.71
C LEU A 113 2.09 4.21 7.28
N ASN A 114 1.86 4.75 6.10
CA ASN A 114 0.53 4.86 5.50
C ASN A 114 0.45 4.00 4.24
N ILE A 115 -0.30 2.90 4.32
CA ILE A 115 -0.60 2.01 3.18
C ILE A 115 -2.11 1.97 2.89
N LYS A 116 -2.87 2.97 3.36
CA LYS A 116 -4.33 2.96 3.28
C LYS A 116 -4.86 2.78 1.86
N GLY A 117 -4.25 3.45 0.89
CA GLY A 117 -4.71 3.49 -0.50
C GLY A 117 -4.02 2.52 -1.45
N ILE A 118 -3.15 1.62 -0.99
CA ILE A 118 -2.48 0.67 -1.89
C ILE A 118 -3.51 -0.23 -2.58
N ASN A 119 -3.36 -0.43 -3.88
CA ASN A 119 -4.19 -1.40 -4.59
C ASN A 119 -3.98 -2.80 -3.95
N PRO A 120 -5.04 -3.53 -3.57
CA PRO A 120 -4.90 -4.85 -2.94
C PRO A 120 -4.05 -5.84 -3.73
N ALA A 121 -4.01 -5.75 -5.07
CA ALA A 121 -3.16 -6.61 -5.91
C ALA A 121 -1.65 -6.34 -5.75
N ASN A 122 -1.30 -5.15 -5.24
CA ASN A 122 0.07 -4.68 -5.06
C ASN A 122 0.54 -4.79 -3.60
N LEU A 123 -0.34 -5.15 -2.66
CA LEU A 123 0.00 -5.43 -1.27
C LEU A 123 0.20 -6.94 -1.09
N LYS A 124 1.46 -7.38 -1.08
CA LYS A 124 1.84 -8.80 -1.00
C LYS A 124 2.65 -9.07 0.25
N VAL A 125 1.98 -9.06 1.39
CA VAL A 125 2.55 -9.40 2.69
C VAL A 125 1.83 -10.66 3.20
N THR A 126 2.38 -11.84 2.89
CA THR A 126 1.66 -13.11 3.03
C THR A 126 2.36 -14.16 3.90
N GLY A 127 3.66 -14.00 4.20
CA GLY A 127 4.49 -15.05 4.81
C GLY A 127 4.83 -14.89 6.30
N GLY A 128 4.05 -14.13 7.09
CA GLY A 128 4.29 -13.99 8.53
C GLY A 128 5.50 -13.11 8.85
N GLY A 129 5.56 -11.93 8.24
CA GLY A 129 6.59 -10.93 8.53
C GLY A 129 6.28 -10.09 9.77
N SER A 130 7.10 -9.07 10.02
CA SER A 130 6.81 -8.06 11.05
C SER A 130 6.94 -6.64 10.50
N ILE A 131 6.05 -5.76 10.92
CA ILE A 131 6.05 -4.34 10.60
C ILE A 131 6.14 -3.56 11.92
N GLU A 132 7.20 -2.78 12.08
CA GLU A 132 7.43 -1.94 13.26
C GLU A 132 7.41 -0.48 12.84
N VAL A 133 6.50 0.30 13.43
CA VAL A 133 6.26 1.69 13.07
C VAL A 133 6.48 2.57 14.31
N GLY A 134 7.38 3.54 14.21
CA GLY A 134 7.68 4.46 15.30
C GLY A 134 6.51 5.42 15.59
N GLY A 135 5.73 5.76 14.57
CA GLY A 135 4.55 6.63 14.66
C GLY A 135 3.23 5.90 14.40
N HIS A 136 2.39 6.49 13.55
CA HIS A 136 1.08 5.98 13.19
C HIS A 136 1.15 4.96 12.05
N PHE A 137 0.52 3.81 12.22
CA PHE A 137 0.27 2.84 11.15
C PHE A 137 -1.16 3.01 10.61
N SER A 138 -1.31 3.10 9.29
CA SER A 138 -2.63 3.26 8.64
C SER A 138 -2.79 2.33 7.45
N MET A 139 -3.90 1.60 7.40
CA MET A 139 -4.26 0.73 6.27
C MET A 139 -5.78 0.70 6.05
N GLY A 140 -6.24 0.25 4.88
CA GLY A 140 -7.63 -0.13 4.69
C GLY A 140 -8.59 0.92 4.15
N ASP A 141 -8.17 1.87 3.30
CA ASP A 141 -9.12 2.66 2.48
C ASP A 141 -9.76 1.77 1.40
N LEU A 142 -9.19 0.58 1.15
CA LEU A 142 -9.65 -0.45 0.22
C LEU A 142 -9.66 -1.80 0.93
N ARG A 143 -10.40 -2.77 0.38
CA ARG A 143 -10.39 -4.16 0.85
C ARG A 143 -9.01 -4.81 0.74
N GLN A 144 -8.29 -4.88 1.85
CA GLN A 144 -6.90 -5.33 1.91
C GLN A 144 -6.73 -6.52 2.86
N THR A 145 -5.81 -7.41 2.51
CA THR A 145 -5.36 -8.50 3.38
C THR A 145 -3.87 -8.34 3.66
N LEU A 146 -3.50 -8.46 4.93
CA LEU A 146 -2.12 -8.33 5.41
C LEU A 146 -1.79 -9.49 6.34
N SER A 147 -0.64 -10.15 6.17
CA SER A 147 -0.18 -11.25 7.02
C SER A 147 1.18 -10.91 7.65
N ALA A 148 1.12 -10.18 8.76
CA ALA A 148 2.29 -9.75 9.53
C ALA A 148 1.87 -9.36 10.95
N ASP A 149 2.78 -9.53 11.89
CA ASP A 149 2.68 -8.85 13.19
C ASP A 149 2.97 -7.36 13.01
N ILE A 150 2.20 -6.51 13.68
CA ILE A 150 2.33 -5.05 13.56
C ILE A 150 2.56 -4.47 14.95
N SER A 151 3.62 -3.69 15.10
CA SER A 151 3.84 -2.84 16.26
C SER A 151 3.87 -1.37 15.87
N ALA A 152 3.17 -0.52 16.61
CA ALA A 152 3.09 0.91 16.31
C ALA A 152 2.93 1.78 17.56
N ALA A 153 3.14 3.09 17.44
CA ALA A 153 2.70 4.01 18.49
C ALA A 153 1.18 4.14 18.54
N SER A 154 0.51 4.12 17.38
CA SER A 154 -0.95 3.96 17.27
C SER A 154 -1.35 3.44 15.90
N MET A 155 -2.58 2.95 15.76
CA MET A 155 -3.07 2.33 14.54
C MET A 155 -4.45 2.85 14.15
N HIS A 156 -4.65 3.07 12.85
CA HIS A 156 -5.95 3.34 12.23
C HIS A 156 -6.18 2.33 11.10
N LEU A 157 -7.13 1.43 11.30
CA LEU A 157 -7.25 0.20 10.51
C LEU A 157 -8.63 0.13 9.87
N GLY A 158 -8.75 0.51 8.61
CA GLY A 158 -9.96 0.30 7.82
C GLY A 158 -10.92 1.49 7.80
N THR A 159 -11.26 1.90 6.59
CA THR A 159 -12.56 2.51 6.25
C THR A 159 -13.40 1.58 5.35
N ASP A 160 -12.83 0.45 4.93
CA ASP A 160 -13.44 -0.68 4.22
C ASP A 160 -13.04 -2.00 4.91
N ALA A 161 -13.59 -3.13 4.47
CA ALA A 161 -13.34 -4.45 5.02
C ALA A 161 -11.87 -4.86 4.86
N ILE A 162 -11.14 -5.01 5.97
CA ILE A 162 -9.76 -5.50 5.96
C ILE A 162 -9.65 -6.86 6.64
N THR A 163 -8.60 -7.61 6.31
CA THR A 163 -8.19 -8.80 7.05
C THR A 163 -6.73 -8.71 7.46
N ILE A 164 -6.45 -8.83 8.75
CA ILE A 164 -5.08 -8.91 9.26
C ILE A 164 -4.87 -10.28 9.88
N ASN A 165 -3.85 -11.00 9.41
CA ASN A 165 -3.40 -12.27 9.96
C ASN A 165 -2.09 -12.03 10.70
N GLY A 166 -2.18 -11.78 12.00
CA GLY A 166 -1.05 -11.38 12.81
C GLY A 166 -1.50 -10.58 14.03
N ASN A 167 -0.58 -10.41 14.97
CA ASN A 167 -0.84 -9.69 16.20
C ASN A 167 -0.70 -8.19 15.99
N LEU A 168 -1.55 -7.42 16.67
CA LEU A 168 -1.50 -5.97 16.72
C LEU A 168 -1.02 -5.53 18.10
N ASN A 169 0.09 -4.79 18.16
CA ASN A 169 0.65 -4.27 19.40
C ASN A 169 0.88 -2.76 19.30
N SER A 170 -0.01 -1.98 19.89
CA SER A 170 0.07 -0.53 19.92
C SER A 170 0.49 -0.05 21.31
N LYS A 171 1.41 0.92 21.36
CA LYS A 171 1.72 1.64 22.60
C LYS A 171 0.63 2.64 23.01
N GLY A 172 -0.26 2.97 22.08
CA GLY A 172 -1.35 3.92 22.23
C GLY A 172 -2.68 3.32 21.76
N ALA A 173 -3.50 4.14 21.10
CA ALA A 173 -4.81 3.69 20.63
C ALA A 173 -4.74 2.82 19.37
N ILE A 174 -5.72 1.94 19.21
CA ILE A 174 -6.05 1.24 17.96
C ILE A 174 -7.51 1.56 17.63
N ALA A 175 -7.74 2.17 16.47
CA ALA A 175 -9.07 2.31 15.88
C ALA A 175 -9.23 1.29 14.76
N ILE A 176 -10.20 0.39 14.90
CA ILE A 176 -10.52 -0.66 13.92
C ILE A 176 -11.85 -0.30 13.26
N GLY A 177 -11.86 -0.10 11.95
CA GLY A 177 -13.04 0.22 11.17
C GLY A 177 -13.99 -0.97 10.99
N SER A 178 -15.17 -0.66 10.45
CA SER A 178 -16.21 -1.63 10.16
C SER A 178 -15.75 -2.73 9.20
N TYR A 179 -16.33 -3.92 9.36
CA TYR A 179 -16.10 -5.13 8.57
C TYR A 179 -14.66 -5.67 8.63
N ALA A 180 -13.85 -5.20 9.58
CA ALA A 180 -12.50 -5.70 9.78
C ALA A 180 -12.52 -7.09 10.43
N ARG A 181 -11.57 -7.93 10.00
CA ARG A 181 -11.26 -9.22 10.61
C ARG A 181 -9.81 -9.27 11.07
N ILE A 182 -9.60 -9.45 12.36
CA ILE A 182 -8.27 -9.59 12.97
C ILE A 182 -8.10 -11.03 13.43
N ASN A 183 -7.26 -11.77 12.72
CA ASN A 183 -6.89 -13.14 13.05
C ASN A 183 -5.59 -13.12 13.87
N GLY A 184 -5.66 -12.64 15.10
CA GLY A 184 -4.52 -12.50 16.01
C GLY A 184 -4.88 -11.75 17.28
N ASN A 185 -3.92 -11.62 18.19
CA ASN A 185 -4.11 -10.88 19.44
C ASN A 185 -4.05 -9.37 19.20
N VAL A 186 -4.78 -8.61 20.01
CA VAL A 186 -4.80 -7.13 19.97
C VAL A 186 -4.39 -6.59 21.33
N SER A 187 -3.31 -5.82 21.38
CA SER A 187 -2.83 -5.15 22.59
C SER A 187 -2.67 -3.66 22.36
N ALA A 188 -3.27 -2.84 23.22
CA ALA A 188 -3.26 -1.38 23.11
C ALA A 188 -3.53 -0.69 24.46
N THR A 189 -3.44 0.64 24.50
CA THR A 189 -4.01 1.40 25.62
C THR A 189 -5.51 1.54 25.50
N VAL A 190 -5.98 1.84 24.29
CA VAL A 190 -7.40 2.00 23.96
C VAL A 190 -7.67 1.24 22.68
N VAL A 191 -8.75 0.45 22.66
CA VAL A 191 -9.25 -0.22 21.47
C VAL A 191 -10.66 0.27 21.20
N THR A 192 -10.93 0.70 19.97
CA THR A 192 -12.26 1.06 19.51
C THR A 192 -12.55 0.35 18.20
N THR A 193 -13.71 -0.30 18.10
CA THR A 193 -14.14 -0.97 16.88
C THR A 193 -15.32 -0.25 16.23
N GLY A 194 -15.37 -0.30 14.90
CA GLY A 194 -16.58 -0.08 14.13
C GLY A 194 -17.49 -1.31 14.17
N SER A 195 -18.54 -1.28 13.35
CA SER A 195 -19.58 -2.31 13.33
C SER A 195 -19.72 -2.95 11.94
N PRO A 196 -19.76 -4.29 11.83
CA PRO A 196 -19.28 -5.30 12.78
C PRO A 196 -17.75 -5.50 12.66
N VAL A 197 -17.07 -5.95 13.71
CA VAL A 197 -15.66 -6.36 13.70
C VAL A 197 -15.49 -7.75 14.30
N SER A 198 -14.60 -8.59 13.76
CA SER A 198 -14.28 -9.90 14.34
C SER A 198 -12.82 -10.00 14.72
N ILE A 199 -12.53 -10.27 15.99
CA ILE A 199 -11.19 -10.49 16.54
C ILE A 199 -11.13 -11.93 17.04
N SER A 200 -10.27 -12.78 16.46
CA SER A 200 -10.19 -14.18 16.85
C SER A 200 -9.28 -14.44 18.05
N GLY A 201 -8.38 -13.52 18.37
CA GLY A 201 -7.42 -13.64 19.47
C GLY A 201 -7.86 -12.91 20.72
N ASN A 202 -6.94 -12.85 21.68
CA ASN A 202 -7.13 -12.13 22.94
C ASN A 202 -7.07 -10.62 22.70
N VAL A 203 -7.80 -9.86 23.51
CA VAL A 203 -7.78 -8.40 23.51
C VAL A 203 -7.30 -7.90 24.87
N THR A 204 -6.20 -7.15 24.87
CA THR A 204 -5.69 -6.44 26.04
C THR A 204 -5.75 -4.94 25.79
N ALA A 205 -6.62 -4.23 26.51
CA ALA A 205 -6.79 -2.78 26.40
C ALA A 205 -6.62 -2.12 27.78
N THR A 206 -5.42 -1.62 28.07
CA THR A 206 -5.07 -1.23 29.45
C THR A 206 -5.93 -0.11 30.04
N GLN A 207 -6.59 0.72 29.22
CA GLN A 207 -7.54 1.74 29.67
C GLN A 207 -8.98 1.38 29.30
N SER A 208 -9.27 1.15 28.02
CA SER A 208 -10.65 0.91 27.58
C SER A 208 -10.76 0.14 26.27
N LEU A 209 -11.80 -0.68 26.18
CA LEU A 209 -12.28 -1.35 24.98
C LEU A 209 -13.71 -0.90 24.70
N SER A 210 -13.97 -0.38 23.49
CA SER A 210 -15.33 -0.17 22.98
C SER A 210 -15.57 -1.11 21.80
N LEU A 211 -16.58 -1.97 21.93
CA LEU A 211 -17.06 -2.85 20.87
C LEU A 211 -18.39 -2.32 20.34
N ALA A 212 -18.38 -1.87 19.09
CA ALA A 212 -19.61 -1.49 18.40
C ALA A 212 -20.48 -2.73 18.07
N SER A 213 -21.74 -2.49 17.70
CA SER A 213 -22.75 -3.53 17.50
C SER A 213 -22.29 -4.64 16.53
N GLY A 214 -22.63 -5.90 16.82
CA GLY A 214 -22.29 -7.05 15.97
C GLY A 214 -20.80 -7.43 15.97
N SER A 215 -19.99 -6.80 16.82
CA SER A 215 -18.58 -7.17 16.95
C SER A 215 -18.39 -8.40 17.83
N THR A 216 -17.39 -9.20 17.52
CA THR A 216 -17.08 -10.46 18.23
C THR A 216 -15.61 -10.51 18.63
N VAL A 217 -15.34 -10.93 19.86
CA VAL A 217 -14.01 -11.32 20.33
C VAL A 217 -14.06 -12.81 20.67
N GLY A 218 -13.16 -13.61 20.08
CA GLY A 218 -13.12 -15.06 20.28
C GLY A 218 -12.14 -15.54 21.35
N GLY A 219 -11.33 -14.64 21.90
CA GLY A 219 -10.35 -14.91 22.96
C GLY A 219 -10.64 -14.15 24.24
N ASP A 220 -9.70 -14.21 25.19
CA ASP A 220 -9.84 -13.53 26.48
C ASP A 220 -9.80 -12.00 26.31
N VAL A 221 -10.65 -11.31 27.07
CA VAL A 221 -10.69 -9.84 27.14
C VAL A 221 -10.19 -9.38 28.49
N ASP A 222 -9.06 -8.65 28.48
CA ASP A 222 -8.50 -7.96 29.63
C ASP A 222 -8.51 -6.45 29.35
N THR A 223 -9.38 -5.71 30.03
CA THR A 223 -9.54 -4.27 29.81
C THR A 223 -9.86 -3.53 31.09
N GLY A 224 -9.41 -2.28 31.20
CA GLY A 224 -9.75 -1.41 32.32
C GLY A 224 -11.24 -1.03 32.35
N SER A 225 -11.78 -0.61 31.21
CA SER A 225 -13.20 -0.30 31.01
C SER A 225 -13.71 -0.98 29.74
N LEU A 226 -14.95 -1.47 29.76
CA LEU A 226 -15.59 -2.12 28.63
C LEU A 226 -16.90 -1.41 28.28
N VAL A 227 -17.05 -1.00 27.03
CA VAL A 227 -18.28 -0.48 26.44
C VAL A 227 -18.74 -1.42 25.34
N LEU A 228 -20.02 -1.83 25.40
CA LEU A 228 -20.68 -2.63 24.38
C LEU A 228 -21.87 -1.83 23.83
N GLU A 229 -21.82 -1.40 22.57
CA GLU A 229 -22.88 -0.58 21.93
C GLU A 229 -24.07 -1.45 21.45
N SER A 230 -24.55 -2.30 22.34
CA SER A 230 -25.53 -3.40 22.17
C SER A 230 -26.48 -3.34 20.96
N SER A 231 -26.30 -4.32 20.08
CA SER A 231 -27.42 -5.08 19.48
C SER A 231 -27.03 -6.56 19.36
N GLU A 232 -25.74 -6.88 19.14
CA GLU A 232 -25.25 -8.26 18.96
C GLU A 232 -23.74 -8.42 19.30
N ALA A 233 -23.18 -7.58 20.19
CA ALA A 233 -21.76 -7.69 20.55
C ALA A 233 -21.52 -8.92 21.45
N LEU A 234 -20.49 -9.73 21.14
CA LEU A 234 -20.17 -10.98 21.85
C LEU A 234 -18.69 -11.03 22.25
N ILE A 235 -18.45 -11.51 23.47
CA ILE A 235 -17.14 -11.89 24.01
C ILE A 235 -17.26 -13.34 24.49
#